data_AF-A0ABD1X279-F1
#
_entry.id   AF-A0ABD1X279-F1
#
_cell.length_a   1.000
_cell.length_b   1.000
_cell.length_c   1.000
_cell.angle_alpha   90.00
_cell.angle_beta   90.00
_cell.angle_gamma   90.00
#
_symmetry.space_group_name_H-M   'P 1'
#
loop_
_entity.id
_entity.type
_entity.pdbx_description
1 polymer ?
#
loop_
_entity_poly.entity_id
_entity_poly.type
_entity_poly.pdbx_seq_one_letter_code
_entity_poly.pdbx_strand_id
1 'polypeptide(L)'
;MEEALELARAKDTKERMAGVERLHQLLEASRKSMSSSEVTSLVDVCLDVLKDNNFRVSQGVLHALALATVLSGEHLKLHFNTLVHAVVERLGDAKQLVRDASR
;
A
#
# COMPACT_ATOMS: atom_id res chain seq x y z
N MET A 1 -12.03 -3.96 -4.42
CA MET A 1 -10.77 -3.21 -4.38
C MET A 1 -11.04 -1.75 -4.05
N GLU A 2 -11.92 -1.08 -4.80
CA GLU A 2 -12.35 0.30 -4.55
C GLU A 2 -12.80 0.57 -3.10
N GLU A 3 -13.72 -0.24 -2.56
CA GLU A 3 -14.16 -0.12 -1.15
C GLU A 3 -12.98 -0.16 -0.14
N ALA A 4 -12.00 -1.03 -0.38
CA ALA A 4 -10.85 -1.16 0.51
C ALA A 4 -9.90 0.05 0.39
N LEU A 5 -9.79 0.65 -0.81
CA LEU A 5 -9.07 1.89 -1.04
C LEU A 5 -9.76 3.10 -0.38
N GLU A 6 -11.09 3.13 -0.34
CA GLU A 6 -11.85 4.16 0.37
C GLU A 6 -11.68 4.03 1.89
N LEU A 7 -11.82 2.82 2.43
CA LEU A 7 -11.58 2.55 3.85
C LEU A 7 -10.17 2.93 4.29
N ALA A 8 -9.16 2.65 3.47
CA ALA A 8 -7.77 3.04 3.75
C ALA A 8 -7.56 4.56 3.85
N ARG A 9 -8.48 5.38 3.30
CA ARG A 9 -8.48 6.85 3.40
C ARG A 9 -9.52 7.40 4.38
N ALA A 10 -10.15 6.55 5.17
CA ALA A 10 -11.13 6.97 6.15
C ALA A 10 -10.53 7.91 7.22
N LYS A 11 -11.37 8.77 7.80
CA LYS A 11 -10.93 9.64 8.91
C LYS A 11 -10.64 8.84 10.17
N ASP A 12 -11.39 7.77 10.41
CA ASP A 12 -11.18 6.90 11.56
C ASP A 12 -9.99 5.96 11.35
N THR A 13 -9.16 5.83 12.38
CA THR A 13 -7.93 5.03 12.29
C THR A 13 -8.20 3.53 12.25
N LYS A 14 -9.29 3.05 12.89
CA LYS A 14 -9.68 1.63 12.81
C LYS A 14 -10.19 1.29 11.43
N GLU A 15 -10.95 2.18 10.81
CA GLU A 15 -11.40 2.03 9.42
C GLU A 15 -10.20 1.98 8.46
N ARG A 16 -9.20 2.86 8.63
CA ARG A 16 -7.97 2.79 7.82
C ARG A 16 -7.22 1.48 7.99
N MET A 17 -7.08 0.99 9.22
CA MET A 17 -6.45 -0.32 9.47
C MET A 17 -7.21 -1.46 8.79
N ALA A 18 -8.54 -1.49 8.91
CA ALA A 18 -9.38 -2.46 8.23
C ALA A 18 -9.25 -2.35 6.70
N GLY A 19 -9.15 -1.14 6.16
CA GLY A 19 -8.92 -0.88 4.75
C GLY A 19 -7.61 -1.48 4.23
N VAL A 20 -6.49 -1.20 4.90
CA VAL A 20 -5.19 -1.76 4.46
C VAL A 20 -5.10 -3.27 4.63
N GLU A 21 -5.71 -3.84 5.67
CA GLU A 21 -5.77 -5.29 5.86
C GLU A 21 -6.64 -5.95 4.79
N ARG A 22 -7.77 -5.33 4.44
CA ARG A 22 -8.63 -5.80 3.36
C ARG A 22 -7.94 -5.71 1.99
N LEU A 23 -7.18 -4.64 1.73
CA LEU A 23 -6.37 -4.50 0.52
C LEU A 23 -5.35 -5.63 0.41
N HIS A 24 -4.61 -5.90 1.48
CA HIS A 24 -3.64 -6.98 1.53
C HIS A 24 -4.28 -8.33 1.21
N GLN A 25 -5.39 -8.68 1.87
CA GLN A 25 -6.11 -9.93 1.62
C GLN A 25 -6.65 -10.05 0.19
N LEU A 26 -7.16 -8.97 -0.39
CA LEU A 26 -7.65 -8.96 -1.76
C LEU A 26 -6.53 -9.22 -2.78
N LEU A 27 -5.36 -8.62 -2.55
CA LEU A 27 -4.19 -8.82 -3.40
C LEU A 27 -3.62 -10.22 -3.22
N GLU A 28 -3.55 -10.73 -2.00
CA GLU A 28 -3.03 -12.07 -1.70
C GLU A 28 -3.91 -13.17 -2.33
N ALA A 29 -5.23 -12.98 -2.29
CA ALA A 29 -6.19 -13.89 -2.92
C ALA A 29 -6.24 -13.74 -4.45
N SER A 30 -5.73 -12.63 -5.00
CA SER A 30 -5.75 -12.40 -6.44
C SER A 30 -4.77 -13.31 -7.17
N ARG A 31 -5.22 -13.86 -8.29
CA ARG A 31 -4.39 -14.63 -9.24
C ARG A 31 -4.23 -13.92 -10.58
N LYS A 32 -4.78 -12.71 -10.71
CA LYS A 32 -4.80 -11.93 -11.97
C LYS A 32 -4.05 -10.62 -11.77
N SER A 33 -3.37 -10.19 -12.84
CA SER A 33 -2.82 -8.83 -12.90
C SER A 33 -3.95 -7.82 -12.78
N MET A 34 -3.66 -6.71 -12.11
CA MET A 34 -4.52 -5.54 -12.04
C MET A 34 -4.43 -4.76 -13.36
N SER A 35 -5.48 -4.02 -13.67
CA SER A 35 -5.46 -3.04 -14.76
C SER A 35 -4.61 -1.82 -14.39
N SER A 36 -4.14 -1.08 -15.39
CA SER A 36 -3.36 0.16 -15.18
C SER A 36 -4.08 1.19 -14.29
N SER A 37 -5.40 1.32 -14.44
CA SER A 37 -6.21 2.21 -13.61
C SER A 37 -6.29 1.75 -12.15
N GLU A 38 -6.45 0.45 -11.91
CA GLU A 38 -6.46 -0.09 -10.54
C GLU A 38 -5.10 0.07 -9.87
N VAL A 39 -4.01 -0.13 -10.60
CA VAL A 39 -2.65 0.10 -10.09
C VAL A 39 -2.44 1.56 -9.74
N THR A 40 -2.88 2.48 -10.60
CA THR A 40 -2.77 3.92 -10.34
C THR A 40 -3.56 4.31 -9.09
N SER A 41 -4.81 3.88 -8.95
CA SER A 41 -5.62 4.13 -7.76
C SER A 41 -5.01 3.53 -6.49
N LEU A 42 -4.42 2.34 -6.58
CA LEU A 42 -3.70 1.73 -5.46
C LEU A 42 -2.48 2.57 -5.06
N VAL A 43 -1.66 2.98 -6.03
CA VAL A 43 -0.47 3.79 -5.78
C VAL A 43 -0.83 5.12 -5.13
N ASP A 44 -1.85 5.82 -5.64
CA ASP A 44 -2.28 7.10 -5.07
C ASP A 44 -2.67 6.95 -3.60
N VAL A 45 -3.43 5.90 -3.26
CA VAL A 45 -3.76 5.58 -1.87
C VAL A 45 -2.53 5.20 -1.07
N CYS A 46 -1.62 4.40 -1.62
CA CYS A 46 -0.37 4.04 -0.93
C CYS A 46 0.43 5.29 -0.56
N LEU A 47 0.57 6.26 -1.46
CA LEU A 47 1.33 7.48 -1.21
C LEU A 47 0.72 8.35 -0.10
N ASP A 48 -0.61 8.39 -0.01
CA ASP A 48 -1.31 9.07 1.09
C ASP A 48 -1.12 8.33 2.43
N VAL A 49 -1.28 7.01 2.40
CA VAL A 49 -1.35 6.14 3.58
C VAL A 49 0.04 5.83 4.16
N LEU A 50 1.11 5.87 3.35
CA LEU A 50 2.50 5.74 3.83
C LEU A 50 2.93 6.89 4.75
N LYS A 51 2.20 8.01 4.71
CA LYS A 51 2.43 9.17 5.59
C LYS A 51 1.56 9.13 6.85
N ASP A 52 0.84 8.02 7.08
CA ASP A 52 -0.05 7.89 8.23
C ASP A 52 0.73 7.85 9.56
N ASN A 53 0.18 8.50 10.58
CA ASN A 53 0.75 8.51 11.93
C ASN A 53 0.72 7.12 12.61
N ASN A 54 -0.16 6.23 12.14
CA ASN A 54 -0.29 4.88 12.65
C ASN A 54 0.62 3.91 11.87
N PHE A 55 1.59 3.34 12.58
CA PHE A 55 2.56 2.41 12.01
C PHE A 55 1.91 1.15 11.41
N ARG A 56 0.77 0.67 11.93
CA ARG A 56 0.08 -0.51 11.37
C ARG A 56 -0.54 -0.23 10.02
N VAL A 57 -1.02 1.00 9.84
CA VAL A 57 -1.57 1.47 8.57
C VAL A 57 -0.45 1.56 7.53
N SER A 58 0.66 2.20 7.88
CA SER A 58 1.87 2.26 7.03
C SER A 58 2.44 0.87 6.72
N GLN A 59 2.52 -0.02 7.71
CA GLN A 59 3.00 -1.39 7.52
C GLN A 59 2.07 -2.20 6.59
N GLY A 60 0.76 -2.14 6.81
CA GLY A 60 -0.22 -2.88 6.01
C GLY A 60 -0.19 -2.48 4.54
N VAL A 61 -0.04 -1.17 4.27
CA VAL A 61 0.02 -0.69 2.89
C VAL A 61 1.33 -1.07 2.19
N LEU A 62 2.45 -1.16 2.91
CA LEU A 62 3.72 -1.68 2.37
C LEU A 62 3.59 -3.16 1.96
N HIS A 63 2.97 -3.99 2.79
CA HIS A 63 2.70 -5.39 2.43
C HIS A 63 1.76 -5.50 1.22
N ALA A 64 0.71 -4.69 1.15
CA ALA A 64 -0.17 -4.64 -0.01
C ALA A 64 0.60 -4.24 -1.28
N LEU A 65 1.50 -3.26 -1.19
CA LEU A 65 2.33 -2.81 -2.30
C LEU A 65 3.30 -3.91 -2.78
N ALA A 66 3.87 -4.69 -1.86
CA ALA A 66 4.72 -5.82 -2.21
C ALA A 66 3.97 -6.87 -3.04
N LEU A 67 2.73 -7.21 -2.64
CA LEU A 67 1.88 -8.12 -3.42
C LEU A 67 1.51 -7.54 -4.79
N ALA A 68 1.14 -6.26 -4.85
CA ALA A 68 0.84 -5.58 -6.10
C ALA A 68 2.03 -5.56 -7.08
N THR A 69 3.25 -5.44 -6.55
CA THR A 69 4.49 -5.50 -7.35
C THR A 69 4.66 -6.85 -8.03
N VAL A 70 4.34 -7.94 -7.33
CA VAL A 70 4.39 -9.31 -7.88
C VAL A 70 3.30 -9.53 -8.93
N LEU A 71 2.10 -9.02 -8.70
CA LEU A 71 0.95 -9.21 -9.60
C LEU A 71 1.00 -8.34 -10.85
N SER A 72 1.47 -7.10 -10.72
CA SER A 72 1.26 -6.03 -11.72
C SER A 72 2.51 -5.16 -11.93
N GLY A 73 3.70 -5.75 -11.80
CA GLY A 73 4.97 -5.04 -11.85
C GLY A 73 5.19 -4.20 -13.11
N GLU A 74 4.63 -4.58 -14.26
CA GLU A 74 4.71 -3.78 -15.49
C GLU A 74 4.03 -2.41 -15.37
N HIS A 75 2.81 -2.38 -14.81
CA HIS A 75 2.08 -1.14 -14.58
C HIS A 75 2.69 -0.33 -13.43
N LEU A 76 3.22 -1.01 -12.41
CA LEU A 76 3.84 -0.36 -11.25
C LEU A 76 5.14 0.39 -11.63
N LYS A 77 5.87 -0.07 -12.66
CA LYS A 77 7.08 0.61 -13.16
C LYS A 77 6.85 2.07 -13.52
N LEU A 78 5.65 2.42 -13.99
CA LEU A 78 5.28 3.80 -14.33
C LEU A 78 5.30 4.73 -13.11
N HIS A 79 5.06 4.16 -11.93
CA HIS A 79 4.95 4.87 -10.65
C HIS A 79 6.20 4.69 -9.77
N PHE A 80 7.21 3.97 -10.25
CA PHE A 80 8.36 3.53 -9.46
C PHE A 80 9.12 4.68 -8.81
N ASN A 81 9.37 5.77 -9.55
CA ASN A 81 10.14 6.90 -9.01
C ASN A 81 9.46 7.53 -7.79
N THR A 82 8.14 7.65 -7.80
CA THR A 82 7.37 8.21 -6.69
C THR A 82 7.30 7.23 -5.53
N LEU A 83 7.07 5.94 -5.81
CA LEU A 83 7.02 4.89 -4.79
C LEU A 83 8.35 4.69 -4.07
N VAL A 84 9.47 4.65 -4.81
CA VAL A 84 10.80 4.50 -4.22
C VAL A 84 11.09 5.60 -3.22
N HIS A 85 10.75 6.85 -3.55
CA HIS A 85 10.94 7.95 -2.61
C HIS A 85 10.14 7.73 -1.31
N ALA A 86 8.86 7.40 -1.43
CA ALA A 86 7.99 7.17 -0.28
C ALA A 86 8.42 5.96 0.57
N VAL A 87 8.85 4.86 -0.06
CA VAL A 87 9.32 3.65 0.64
C VAL A 87 10.69 3.88 1.30
N VAL A 88 11.61 4.61 0.66
CA VAL A 88 12.92 4.95 1.23
C VAL A 88 12.76 5.77 2.52
N GLU A 89 11.80 6.69 2.59
CA GLU A 89 11.49 7.37 3.84
C GLU A 89 11.08 6.41 4.95
N ARG A 90 10.31 5.35 4.62
CA ARG A 90 9.86 4.35 5.60
C ARG A 90 10.96 3.40 6.08
N LEU A 91 12.07 3.24 5.34
CA LEU A 91 13.26 2.54 5.83
C LEU A 91 13.89 3.23 7.06
N GLY A 92 13.66 4.54 7.22
CA GLY A 92 14.07 5.32 8.38
C GLY A 92 13.04 5.39 9.51
N ASP A 93 11.92 4.66 9.43
CA ASP A 93 10.84 4.76 10.41
C ASP A 93 11.30 4.35 11.81
N ALA A 94 10.75 4.98 12.86
CA ALA A 94 11.09 4.66 14.24
C ALA A 94 10.68 3.22 14.64
N LYS A 95 9.62 2.67 14.02
CA LYS A 95 9.11 1.33 14.29
C LYS A 95 9.81 0.29 13.41
N GLN A 96 10.38 -0.73 14.04
CA GLN A 96 11.06 -1.82 13.34
C GLN A 96 10.14 -2.53 12.33
N LEU A 97 8.87 -2.75 12.69
CA LEU A 97 7.90 -3.40 11.82
C LEU A 97 7.67 -2.65 10.49
N VAL A 98 7.73 -1.32 10.49
CA VAL A 98 7.58 -0.53 9.27
C VAL A 98 8.86 -0.60 8.44
N ARG A 99 10.02 -0.53 9.10
CA ARG A 99 11.31 -0.70 8.41
C ARG A 99 11.43 -2.06 7.74
N ASP A 100 11.04 -3.12 8.43
CA ASP A 100 11.10 -4.49 7.92
C ASP A 100 10.12 -4.71 6.75
N ALA A 101 8.92 -4.11 6.81
CA ALA A 101 7.97 -4.12 5.69
C ALA A 101 8.42 -3.28 4.48
N SER A 102 9.38 -2.37 4.66
CA SER A 102 9.90 -1.50 3.59
C SER A 102 11.11 -2.09 2.86
N ARG A 103 11.67 -3.20 3.36
CA ARG A 103 12.85 -3.89 2.80
C ARG A 103 12.44 -4.86 1.70
#